data_AF-A0A376KLT8-F1
#
_entry.id   AF-A0A376KLT8-F1
#
_cell.length_a   1.000
_cell.length_b   1.000
_cell.length_c   1.000
_cell.angle_alpha   90.00
_cell.angle_beta   90.00
_cell.angle_gamma   90.00
#
_symmetry.space_group_name_H-M   'P 1'
#
loop_
_entity.id
_entity.type
_entity.pdbx_description
1 polymer ?
#
loop_
_entity_poly.entity_id
_entity_poly.type
_entity_poly.pdbx_seq_one_letter_code
_entity_poly.pdbx_strand_id
1 'polypeptide(L)'
;MCNADVKLGDLLIHEGSAKDAQKFAAKVFHADKTYFVLNGTSAANKVVTNALLTRGDLVLFDRNNHKSNHHGALIQAGATPVYLEASRNPFGFIGGIDAHCFNEEYLRQQIRDVAPEKADLPRPFRLAIIQLGTYDGTVYNARQVIDTVGHLCDYILFDSAWVGYEQFIPMMADSSPLLLELNENDPGIFVTQSVHKQQAGFSQTSQIHKKDNHIRGQARFCPHKRLNNAFMLHASTSPFYPLFAALDVNAKIHEGESGRRLWAECVELGIESRKAILARCKLFRPFIPPLLMANCGRIIRHQC
;
A
#
# COMPACT_ATOMS: atom_id res chain seq x y z
N MET A 1 13.77 -15.68 -23.48
CA MET A 1 14.14 -15.65 -22.06
C MET A 1 13.07 -16.40 -21.27
N CYS A 2 13.45 -17.50 -20.64
CA CYS A 2 12.61 -18.28 -19.73
C CYS A 2 13.49 -18.94 -18.65
N ASN A 3 12.92 -19.79 -17.81
CA ASN A 3 13.66 -20.46 -16.72
C ASN A 3 14.84 -21.32 -17.22
N ALA A 4 14.91 -21.67 -18.52
CA ALA A 4 16.07 -22.33 -19.12
C ALA A 4 17.32 -21.42 -19.18
N ASP A 5 17.15 -20.10 -19.13
CA ASP A 5 18.21 -19.11 -19.09
C ASP A 5 18.75 -18.91 -17.65
N VAL A 6 19.32 -19.97 -17.07
CA VAL A 6 19.71 -20.06 -15.64
C VAL A 6 20.62 -18.93 -15.12
N LYS A 7 21.35 -18.24 -16.03
CA LYS A 7 22.17 -17.08 -15.69
C LYS A 7 21.36 -15.91 -15.12
N LEU A 8 20.07 -15.83 -15.44
CA LEU A 8 19.17 -14.78 -14.95
C LEU A 8 18.51 -15.14 -13.60
N GLY A 9 18.80 -16.34 -13.08
CA GLY A 9 18.21 -16.85 -11.85
C GLY A 9 16.78 -17.36 -12.03
N ASP A 10 16.05 -17.46 -10.92
CA ASP A 10 14.68 -17.96 -10.89
C ASP A 10 13.77 -16.92 -10.21
N LEU A 11 12.74 -16.47 -10.96
CA LEU A 11 11.81 -15.42 -10.54
C LEU A 11 10.74 -15.91 -9.56
N LEU A 12 10.53 -17.23 -9.47
CA LEU A 12 9.46 -17.86 -8.69
C LEU A 12 9.94 -18.29 -7.30
N ILE A 13 11.15 -18.84 -7.23
CA ILE A 13 11.80 -19.19 -5.96
C ILE A 13 12.82 -18.15 -5.48
N HIS A 14 12.97 -17.05 -6.24
CA HIS A 14 13.76 -15.87 -5.90
C HIS A 14 15.25 -16.21 -5.71
N GLU A 15 15.87 -16.66 -6.81
CA GLU A 15 17.30 -17.00 -6.87
C GLU A 15 18.04 -16.19 -7.94
N GLY A 16 19.37 -16.10 -7.82
CA GLY A 16 20.22 -15.34 -8.74
C GLY A 16 19.83 -13.86 -8.84
N SER A 17 19.95 -13.30 -10.05
CA SER A 17 19.71 -11.89 -10.32
C SER A 17 18.30 -11.41 -9.93
N ALA A 18 17.29 -12.29 -10.04
CA ALA A 18 15.93 -11.97 -9.62
C ALA A 18 15.84 -11.64 -8.12
N LYS A 19 16.54 -12.42 -7.29
CA LYS A 19 16.65 -12.18 -5.84
C LYS A 19 17.34 -10.87 -5.53
N ASP A 20 18.40 -10.57 -6.27
CA ASP A 20 19.22 -9.39 -6.02
C ASP A 20 18.47 -8.11 -6.36
N ALA A 21 17.73 -8.08 -7.48
CA ALA A 21 16.83 -6.99 -7.84
C ALA A 21 15.75 -6.75 -6.76
N GLN A 22 15.12 -7.81 -6.27
CA GLN A 22 14.11 -7.71 -5.21
C GLN A 22 14.71 -7.24 -3.87
N LYS A 23 15.91 -7.70 -3.52
CA LYS A 23 16.64 -7.22 -2.33
C LYS A 23 17.01 -5.74 -2.47
N PHE A 24 17.42 -5.32 -3.66
CA PHE A 24 17.71 -3.92 -3.95
C PHE A 24 16.45 -3.06 -3.79
N ALA A 25 15.32 -3.47 -4.37
CA ALA A 25 14.04 -2.80 -4.17
C ALA A 25 13.63 -2.77 -2.68
N ALA A 26 13.82 -3.85 -1.92
CA ALA A 26 13.57 -3.85 -0.47
C ALA A 26 14.37 -2.78 0.27
N LYS A 27 15.64 -2.56 -0.08
CA LYS A 27 16.46 -1.49 0.50
C LYS A 27 15.91 -0.10 0.13
N VAL A 28 15.64 0.14 -1.15
CA VAL A 28 15.13 1.43 -1.64
C VAL A 28 13.80 1.81 -0.99
N PHE A 29 12.92 0.83 -0.80
CA PHE A 29 11.59 1.02 -0.21
C PHE A 29 11.54 0.77 1.31
N HIS A 30 12.66 0.54 2.00
CA HIS A 30 12.70 0.32 3.45
C HIS A 30 11.84 -0.85 3.95
N ALA A 31 11.79 -1.93 3.17
CA ALA A 31 11.07 -3.17 3.49
C ALA A 31 12.05 -4.31 3.83
N ASP A 32 11.58 -5.29 4.61
CA ASP A 32 12.37 -6.49 4.90
C ASP A 32 12.50 -7.41 3.69
N LYS A 33 11.44 -7.47 2.87
CA LYS A 33 11.39 -8.16 1.58
C LYS A 33 10.49 -7.42 0.60
N THR A 34 10.86 -7.50 -0.68
CA THR A 34 10.03 -7.07 -1.80
C THR A 34 9.80 -8.25 -2.72
N TYR A 35 8.57 -8.41 -3.21
CA TYR A 35 8.21 -9.41 -4.24
C TYR A 35 7.73 -8.67 -5.48
N PHE A 36 8.30 -9.00 -6.63
CA PHE A 36 7.88 -8.46 -7.92
C PHE A 36 6.70 -9.27 -8.47
N VAL A 37 5.61 -8.58 -8.77
CA VAL A 37 4.36 -9.19 -9.25
C VAL A 37 4.03 -8.64 -10.62
N LEU A 38 3.96 -9.54 -11.61
CA LEU A 38 3.84 -9.17 -13.03
C LEU A 38 2.41 -9.18 -13.57
N ASN A 39 1.42 -9.44 -12.72
CA ASN A 39 -0.01 -9.53 -13.06
C ASN A 39 -0.85 -8.44 -12.36
N GLY A 40 -0.20 -7.33 -12.01
CA GLY A 40 -0.76 -6.14 -11.37
C GLY A 40 -1.04 -6.31 -9.87
N THR A 41 -1.35 -5.20 -9.19
CA THR A 41 -1.68 -5.21 -7.76
C THR A 41 -2.93 -6.05 -7.46
N SER A 42 -3.77 -6.30 -8.47
CA SER A 42 -4.87 -7.26 -8.35
C SER A 42 -4.43 -8.68 -8.02
N ALA A 43 -3.25 -9.12 -8.46
CA ALA A 43 -2.64 -10.39 -8.05
C ALA A 43 -1.89 -10.20 -6.72
N ALA A 44 -1.15 -9.11 -6.56
CA ALA A 44 -0.39 -8.81 -5.35
C ALA A 44 -1.26 -8.85 -4.07
N ASN A 45 -2.44 -8.22 -4.14
CA ASN A 45 -3.42 -8.24 -3.06
C ASN A 45 -3.86 -9.66 -2.69
N LYS A 46 -4.15 -10.50 -3.70
CA LYS A 46 -4.55 -11.90 -3.47
C LYS A 46 -3.43 -12.76 -2.91
N VAL A 47 -2.17 -12.47 -3.27
CA VAL A 47 -1.01 -13.12 -2.66
C VAL A 47 -0.98 -12.84 -1.16
N VAL A 48 -1.14 -11.56 -0.75
CA VAL A 48 -1.14 -11.19 0.67
C VAL A 48 -2.33 -11.80 1.40
N THR A 49 -3.55 -11.65 0.87
CA THR A 49 -4.75 -12.17 1.52
C THR A 49 -4.71 -13.69 1.66
N ASN A 50 -4.34 -14.43 0.61
CA ASN A 50 -4.31 -15.90 0.65
C ASN A 50 -3.12 -16.45 1.45
N ALA A 51 -2.10 -15.63 1.74
CA ALA A 51 -1.02 -15.99 2.65
C ALA A 51 -1.39 -15.83 4.12
N LEU A 52 -2.29 -14.90 4.44
CA LEU A 52 -2.60 -14.50 5.81
C LEU A 52 -3.94 -15.02 6.32
N LEU A 53 -4.97 -15.02 5.47
CA LEU A 53 -6.34 -15.29 5.84
C LEU A 53 -6.74 -16.73 5.52
N THR A 54 -7.59 -17.26 6.39
CA THR A 54 -8.26 -18.54 6.27
C THR A 54 -9.76 -18.37 6.56
N ARG A 55 -10.55 -19.41 6.30
CA ARG A 55 -11.99 -19.35 6.47
C ARG A 55 -12.36 -19.01 7.91
N GLY A 56 -13.19 -18.00 8.08
CA GLY A 56 -13.68 -17.54 9.37
C GLY A 56 -12.76 -16.56 10.08
N ASP A 57 -11.53 -16.29 9.61
CA ASP A 57 -10.72 -15.18 10.13
C ASP A 57 -11.47 -13.85 9.97
N LEU A 58 -11.32 -12.95 10.94
CA LEU A 58 -11.85 -11.60 10.81
C LEU A 58 -10.88 -10.73 10.01
N VAL A 59 -11.43 -9.99 9.06
CA VAL A 59 -10.70 -8.97 8.30
C VAL A 59 -11.33 -7.59 8.53
N LEU A 60 -10.54 -6.64 9.03
CA LEU A 60 -10.96 -5.25 9.16
C LEU A 60 -10.89 -4.60 7.78
N PHE A 61 -12.03 -4.18 7.23
CA PHE A 61 -12.18 -4.04 5.79
C PHE A 61 -12.67 -2.64 5.41
N ASP A 62 -11.75 -1.80 4.92
CA ASP A 62 -12.08 -0.50 4.31
C ASP A 62 -13.12 -0.68 3.20
N ARG A 63 -14.25 0.05 3.27
CA ARG A 63 -15.33 -0.06 2.27
C ARG A 63 -14.92 0.48 0.89
N ASN A 64 -13.84 1.26 0.80
CA ASN A 64 -13.26 1.72 -0.47
C ASN A 64 -12.39 0.67 -1.17
N ASN A 65 -12.15 -0.49 -0.53
CA ASN A 65 -11.24 -1.49 -1.05
C ASN A 65 -11.56 -1.91 -2.49
N HIS A 66 -10.50 -2.05 -3.29
CA HIS A 66 -10.63 -2.49 -4.68
C HIS A 66 -11.15 -3.93 -4.75
N LYS A 67 -11.86 -4.28 -5.85
CA LYS A 67 -12.45 -5.62 -6.07
C LYS A 67 -11.47 -6.79 -5.84
N SER A 68 -10.17 -6.58 -6.03
CA SER A 68 -9.15 -7.60 -5.76
C SER A 68 -9.09 -8.02 -4.29
N ASN A 69 -9.29 -7.09 -3.35
CA ASN A 69 -9.31 -7.38 -1.91
C ASN A 69 -10.58 -8.14 -1.54
N HIS A 70 -11.72 -7.80 -2.16
CA HIS A 70 -12.96 -8.59 -2.03
C HIS A 70 -12.75 -10.02 -2.55
N HIS A 71 -12.15 -10.18 -3.73
CA HIS A 71 -11.89 -11.50 -4.30
C HIS A 71 -10.91 -12.32 -3.47
N GLY A 72 -9.81 -11.72 -3.03
CA GLY A 72 -8.77 -12.41 -2.26
C GLY A 72 -9.21 -12.74 -0.83
N ALA A 73 -9.62 -11.73 -0.07
CA ALA A 73 -9.94 -11.91 1.35
C ALA A 73 -11.28 -12.61 1.57
N LEU A 74 -12.33 -12.19 0.86
CA LEU A 74 -13.69 -12.63 1.18
C LEU A 74 -14.09 -13.87 0.38
N ILE A 75 -13.82 -13.88 -0.94
CA ILE A 75 -14.25 -14.98 -1.81
C ILE A 75 -13.28 -16.17 -1.76
N GLN A 76 -11.98 -15.92 -1.93
CA GLN A 76 -10.97 -16.99 -1.99
C GLN A 76 -10.60 -17.51 -0.60
N ALA A 77 -10.26 -16.62 0.34
CA ALA A 77 -9.88 -17.02 1.68
C ALA A 77 -11.08 -17.31 2.61
N GLY A 78 -12.26 -16.76 2.32
CA GLY A 78 -13.46 -16.98 3.14
C GLY A 78 -13.42 -16.24 4.49
N ALA A 79 -12.72 -15.11 4.56
CA ALA A 79 -12.67 -14.27 5.76
C ALA A 79 -13.99 -13.52 5.97
N THR A 80 -14.34 -13.27 7.22
CA THR A 80 -15.53 -12.50 7.62
C THR A 80 -15.15 -11.03 7.76
N PRO A 81 -15.73 -10.11 6.97
CA PRO A 81 -15.38 -8.70 7.04
C PRO A 81 -16.09 -7.99 8.19
N VAL A 82 -15.36 -7.10 8.85
CA VAL A 82 -15.93 -5.98 9.62
C VAL A 82 -15.66 -4.72 8.81
N TYR A 83 -16.71 -4.10 8.28
CA TYR A 83 -16.56 -2.98 7.35
C TYR A 83 -16.29 -1.67 8.09
N LEU A 84 -15.37 -0.87 7.53
CA LEU A 84 -15.14 0.51 7.93
C LEU A 84 -15.84 1.44 6.94
N GLU A 85 -16.71 2.30 7.44
CA GLU A 85 -17.44 3.28 6.63
C GLU A 85 -16.47 4.30 6.02
N ALA A 86 -16.81 4.80 4.83
CA ALA A 86 -15.97 5.70 4.08
C ALA A 86 -16.72 6.96 3.70
N SER A 87 -16.10 8.11 3.97
CA SER A 87 -16.64 9.42 3.65
C SER A 87 -16.81 9.64 2.14
N ARG A 88 -17.84 10.40 1.80
CA ARG A 88 -18.10 10.96 0.48
C ARG A 88 -18.46 12.42 0.61
N ASN A 89 -18.05 13.24 -0.35
CA ASN A 89 -18.41 14.66 -0.39
C ASN A 89 -19.46 14.93 -1.50
N PRO A 90 -19.99 16.16 -1.64
CA PRO A 90 -20.97 16.49 -2.69
C PRO A 90 -20.48 16.31 -4.14
N PHE A 91 -19.16 16.20 -4.37
CA PHE A 91 -18.58 15.87 -5.68
C PHE A 91 -18.56 14.35 -5.95
N GLY A 92 -18.95 13.53 -4.97
CA GLY A 92 -18.84 12.08 -5.04
C GLY A 92 -17.42 11.56 -4.81
N PHE A 93 -16.48 12.41 -4.37
CA PHE A 93 -15.09 11.99 -4.17
C PHE A 93 -14.99 10.92 -3.08
N ILE A 94 -14.14 9.93 -3.36
CA ILE A 94 -13.74 8.87 -2.45
C ILE A 94 -12.84 9.47 -1.37
N GLY A 95 -13.43 9.76 -0.22
CA GLY A 95 -12.71 10.18 0.99
C GLY A 95 -12.18 9.00 1.79
N GLY A 96 -11.58 9.31 2.94
CA GLY A 96 -11.06 8.32 3.88
C GLY A 96 -12.15 7.70 4.77
N ILE A 97 -11.74 6.76 5.61
CA ILE A 97 -12.53 6.09 6.63
C ILE A 97 -12.97 7.12 7.66
N ASP A 98 -14.23 7.04 8.10
CA ASP A 98 -14.76 7.96 9.09
C ASP A 98 -14.06 7.78 10.44
N ALA A 99 -13.78 8.89 11.13
CA ALA A 99 -12.95 8.88 12.33
C ALA A 99 -13.46 7.95 13.45
N HIS A 100 -14.78 7.82 13.59
CA HIS A 100 -15.40 6.94 14.59
C HIS A 100 -15.12 5.45 14.33
N CYS A 101 -14.84 5.07 13.08
CA CYS A 101 -14.50 3.69 12.71
C CYS A 101 -13.11 3.27 13.23
N PHE A 102 -12.29 4.19 13.73
CA PHE A 102 -11.03 3.90 14.42
C PHE A 102 -11.20 3.75 15.94
N ASN A 103 -12.42 3.82 16.47
CA ASN A 103 -12.70 3.63 17.88
C ASN A 103 -12.82 2.13 18.23
N GLU A 104 -12.06 1.66 19.21
CA GLU A 104 -12.03 0.24 19.59
C GLU A 104 -13.38 -0.27 20.12
N GLU A 105 -14.09 0.51 20.94
CA GLU A 105 -15.40 0.11 21.47
C GLU A 105 -16.40 -0.11 20.33
N TYR A 106 -16.42 0.81 19.36
CA TYR A 106 -17.20 0.68 18.14
C TYR A 106 -16.83 -0.60 17.37
N LEU A 107 -15.54 -0.83 17.12
CA LEU A 107 -15.06 -2.01 16.40
C LEU A 107 -15.43 -3.31 17.11
N ARG A 108 -15.30 -3.37 18.45
CA ARG A 108 -15.72 -4.54 19.23
C ARG A 108 -17.22 -4.76 19.16
N GLN A 109 -18.03 -3.71 19.16
CA GLN A 109 -19.47 -3.83 18.95
C GLN A 109 -19.79 -4.38 17.55
N GLN A 110 -19.12 -3.89 16.50
CA GLN A 110 -19.29 -4.44 15.15
C GLN A 110 -18.88 -5.91 15.05
N ILE A 111 -17.83 -6.33 15.78
CA ILE A 111 -17.45 -7.75 15.85
C ILE A 111 -18.54 -8.58 16.53
N ARG A 112 -19.19 -8.07 17.60
CA ARG A 112 -20.26 -8.82 18.30
C ARG A 112 -21.42 -9.21 17.38
N ASP A 113 -21.69 -8.42 16.35
CA ASP A 113 -22.77 -8.67 15.41
C ASP A 113 -22.45 -9.80 14.41
N VAL A 114 -21.16 -10.08 14.13
CA VAL A 114 -20.73 -11.02 13.07
C VAL A 114 -19.94 -12.23 13.57
N ALA A 115 -19.24 -12.09 14.70
CA ALA A 115 -18.40 -13.12 15.32
C ALA A 115 -18.24 -12.83 16.84
N PRO A 116 -19.33 -12.95 17.64
CA PRO A 116 -19.33 -12.58 19.05
C PRO A 116 -18.27 -13.30 19.88
N GLU A 117 -17.91 -14.53 19.52
CA GLU A 117 -16.87 -15.32 20.17
C GLU A 117 -15.46 -14.74 20.01
N LYS A 118 -15.26 -13.79 19.08
CA LYS A 118 -13.97 -13.14 18.80
C LYS A 118 -13.87 -11.72 19.35
N ALA A 119 -14.98 -11.13 19.80
CA ALA A 119 -15.06 -9.70 20.12
C ALA A 119 -14.14 -9.28 21.27
N ASP A 120 -13.84 -10.19 22.19
CA ASP A 120 -13.02 -9.94 23.38
C ASP A 120 -11.58 -10.48 23.24
N LEU A 121 -11.19 -10.96 22.06
CA LEU A 121 -9.80 -11.31 21.78
C LEU A 121 -8.91 -10.05 21.84
N PRO A 122 -7.64 -10.16 22.30
CA PRO A 122 -6.71 -9.03 22.27
C PRO A 122 -6.46 -8.51 20.85
N ARG A 123 -6.35 -9.43 19.87
CA ARG A 123 -6.19 -9.15 18.43
C ARG A 123 -7.25 -9.91 17.63
N PRO A 124 -8.48 -9.37 17.51
CA PRO A 124 -9.55 -10.08 16.81
C PRO A 124 -9.30 -10.21 15.31
N PHE A 125 -8.56 -9.26 14.70
CA PHE A 125 -8.36 -9.21 13.26
C PHE A 125 -7.07 -9.89 12.82
N ARG A 126 -7.19 -10.86 11.91
CA ARG A 126 -6.02 -11.47 11.27
C ARG A 126 -5.35 -10.51 10.29
N LEU A 127 -6.15 -9.65 9.65
CA LEU A 127 -5.68 -8.64 8.70
C LEU A 127 -6.60 -7.42 8.73
N ALA A 128 -6.04 -6.22 8.75
CA ALA A 128 -6.74 -5.02 8.28
C ALA A 128 -6.32 -4.72 6.84
N ILE A 129 -7.25 -4.31 5.99
CA ILE A 129 -6.98 -3.88 4.61
C ILE A 129 -7.48 -2.46 4.44
N ILE A 130 -6.54 -1.52 4.28
CA ILE A 130 -6.79 -0.08 4.22
C ILE A 130 -6.24 0.45 2.89
N GLN A 131 -7.05 1.23 2.17
CA GLN A 131 -6.60 1.87 0.94
C GLN A 131 -5.80 3.14 1.29
N LEU A 132 -4.47 3.06 1.31
CA LEU A 132 -3.62 4.16 1.81
C LEU A 132 -3.82 5.49 1.06
N GLY A 133 -4.07 5.41 -0.24
CA GLY A 133 -4.41 6.55 -1.08
C GLY A 133 -5.63 6.21 -1.92
N THR A 134 -6.68 7.02 -1.80
CA THR A 134 -7.87 6.90 -2.63
C THR A 134 -7.62 7.44 -4.03
N TYR A 135 -8.47 7.06 -4.98
CA TYR A 135 -8.37 7.56 -6.36
C TYR A 135 -8.41 9.10 -6.42
N ASP A 136 -9.26 9.71 -5.61
CA ASP A 136 -9.52 11.16 -5.64
C ASP A 136 -8.52 11.99 -4.80
N GLY A 137 -7.41 11.38 -4.37
CA GLY A 137 -6.30 12.09 -3.73
C GLY A 137 -6.44 12.28 -2.22
N THR A 138 -7.25 11.47 -1.54
CA THR A 138 -7.22 11.39 -0.07
C THR A 138 -6.14 10.38 0.35
N VAL A 139 -5.13 10.85 1.08
CA VAL A 139 -4.02 10.01 1.56
C VAL A 139 -4.03 9.98 3.08
N TYR A 140 -3.96 8.80 3.67
CA TYR A 140 -3.97 8.66 5.13
C TYR A 140 -2.61 9.00 5.75
N ASN A 141 -2.65 9.32 7.05
CA ASN A 141 -1.48 9.23 7.91
C ASN A 141 -1.34 7.78 8.37
N ALA A 142 -0.30 7.07 7.91
CA ALA A 142 -0.13 5.65 8.21
C ALA A 142 0.22 5.42 9.69
N ARG A 143 0.97 6.35 10.31
CA ARG A 143 1.27 6.32 11.75
C ARG A 143 -0.02 6.34 12.57
N GLN A 144 -0.92 7.27 12.28
CA GLN A 144 -2.20 7.38 12.99
C GLN A 144 -3.05 6.10 12.87
N VAL A 145 -3.06 5.46 11.71
CA VAL A 145 -3.77 4.19 11.52
C VAL A 145 -3.19 3.08 12.42
N ILE A 146 -1.86 2.96 12.48
CA ILE A 146 -1.23 1.95 13.35
C ILE A 146 -1.50 2.25 14.82
N ASP A 147 -1.37 3.51 15.24
CA ASP A 147 -1.55 3.90 16.64
C ASP A 147 -3.00 3.71 17.12
N THR A 148 -3.98 3.76 16.22
CA THR A 148 -5.41 3.66 16.56
C THR A 148 -5.96 2.25 16.52
N VAL A 149 -5.57 1.43 15.53
CA VAL A 149 -6.15 0.07 15.35
C VAL A 149 -5.11 -1.04 15.24
N GLY A 150 -3.82 -0.71 15.23
CA GLY A 150 -2.74 -1.68 15.04
C GLY A 150 -2.65 -2.73 16.14
N HIS A 151 -3.01 -2.39 17.38
CA HIS A 151 -3.04 -3.33 18.51
C HIS A 151 -4.14 -4.39 18.39
N LEU A 152 -5.17 -4.16 17.57
CA LEU A 152 -6.25 -5.13 17.31
C LEU A 152 -5.95 -6.08 16.15
N CYS A 153 -4.88 -5.83 15.40
CA CYS A 153 -4.58 -6.53 14.16
C CYS A 153 -3.30 -7.34 14.25
N ASP A 154 -3.26 -8.53 13.64
CA ASP A 154 -2.00 -9.26 13.43
C ASP A 154 -1.16 -8.61 12.33
N TYR A 155 -1.81 -8.22 11.23
CA TYR A 155 -1.22 -7.55 10.08
C TYR A 155 -2.09 -6.40 9.60
N ILE A 156 -1.47 -5.42 8.95
CA ILE A 156 -2.15 -4.41 8.14
C ILE A 156 -1.59 -4.48 6.71
N LEU A 157 -2.49 -4.60 5.73
CA LEU A 157 -2.22 -4.40 4.32
C LEU A 157 -2.65 -2.98 3.95
N PHE A 158 -1.67 -2.15 3.63
CA PHE A 158 -1.89 -0.88 2.94
C PHE A 158 -1.95 -1.15 1.43
N ASP A 159 -3.14 -1.09 0.84
CA ASP A 159 -3.31 -1.07 -0.61
C ASP A 159 -2.97 0.34 -1.11
N SER A 160 -1.72 0.47 -1.53
CA SER A 160 -1.07 1.71 -1.94
C SER A 160 -0.97 1.80 -3.46
N ALA A 161 -1.88 1.16 -4.21
CA ALA A 161 -1.80 1.16 -5.67
C ALA A 161 -1.79 2.57 -6.29
N TRP A 162 -2.51 3.53 -5.69
CA TRP A 162 -2.56 4.93 -6.15
C TRP A 162 -1.46 5.82 -5.57
N VAL A 163 -0.56 5.28 -4.76
CA VAL A 163 0.56 6.04 -4.17
C VAL A 163 1.83 5.21 -4.32
N GLY A 164 2.77 5.31 -3.38
CA GLY A 164 4.10 4.71 -3.43
C GLY A 164 5.21 5.75 -3.57
N TYR A 165 4.86 6.98 -3.94
CA TYR A 165 5.78 8.11 -4.03
C TYR A 165 5.89 8.92 -2.73
N GLU A 166 4.96 8.75 -1.79
CA GLU A 166 4.91 9.50 -0.53
C GLU A 166 6.19 9.31 0.29
N GLN A 167 6.82 8.14 0.18
CA GLN A 167 8.11 7.83 0.81
C GLN A 167 9.28 8.70 0.30
N PHE A 168 9.18 9.23 -0.92
CA PHE A 168 10.24 10.02 -1.56
C PHE A 168 9.97 11.52 -1.51
N ILE A 169 8.82 11.93 -0.94
CA ILE A 169 8.41 13.33 -0.79
C ILE A 169 8.41 13.68 0.70
N PRO A 170 9.36 14.49 1.21
CA PRO A 170 9.51 14.73 2.65
C PRO A 170 8.23 15.18 3.38
N MET A 171 7.43 16.05 2.76
CA MET A 171 6.17 16.53 3.36
C MET A 171 5.08 15.46 3.50
N MET A 172 5.26 14.27 2.88
CA MET A 172 4.33 13.15 2.94
C MET A 172 4.88 11.96 3.73
N ALA A 173 6.01 12.11 4.43
CA ALA A 173 6.69 11.00 5.10
C ALA A 173 5.78 10.23 6.08
N ASP A 174 4.91 10.93 6.81
CA ASP A 174 3.96 10.33 7.76
C ASP A 174 2.90 9.44 7.11
N SER A 175 2.68 9.61 5.80
CA SER A 175 1.82 8.73 5.01
C SER A 175 2.51 7.42 4.62
N SER A 176 3.84 7.31 4.71
CA SER A 176 4.55 6.10 4.30
C SER A 176 4.61 5.08 5.44
N PRO A 177 3.93 3.91 5.33
CA PRO A 177 4.00 2.87 6.34
C PRO A 177 5.38 2.17 6.41
N LEU A 178 6.20 2.28 5.36
CA LEU A 178 7.51 1.62 5.29
C LEU A 178 8.61 2.39 6.02
N LEU A 179 8.43 3.70 6.22
CA LEU A 179 9.33 4.56 6.99
C LEU A 179 9.08 4.49 8.50
N LEU A 180 8.03 3.81 8.94
CA LEU A 180 7.68 3.72 10.36
C LEU A 180 8.66 2.81 11.10
N GLU A 181 9.10 3.28 12.27
CA GLU A 181 9.73 2.45 13.29
C GLU A 181 8.63 1.67 14.04
N LEU A 182 8.85 0.36 14.19
CA LEU A 182 7.87 -0.61 14.70
C LEU A 182 8.51 -1.50 15.77
N ASN A 183 7.76 -1.84 16.81
CA ASN A 183 8.15 -2.75 17.89
C ASN A 183 7.31 -4.04 17.87
N GLU A 184 7.63 -5.01 18.71
CA GLU A 184 7.02 -6.34 18.75
C GLU A 184 5.50 -6.37 19.01
N ASN A 185 4.93 -5.27 19.51
CA ASN A 185 3.50 -5.08 19.74
C ASN A 185 2.79 -4.43 18.55
N ASP A 186 3.51 -3.90 17.57
CA ASP A 186 2.90 -3.40 16.35
C ASP A 186 2.46 -4.55 15.43
N PRO A 187 1.52 -4.31 14.49
CA PRO A 187 1.16 -5.30 13.49
C PRO A 187 2.29 -5.49 12.47
N GLY A 188 2.33 -6.65 11.82
CA GLY A 188 3.15 -6.82 10.61
C GLY A 188 2.57 -5.99 9.46
N ILE A 189 3.44 -5.37 8.65
CA ILE A 189 3.01 -4.47 7.58
C ILE A 189 3.24 -5.11 6.21
N PHE A 190 2.19 -5.07 5.40
CA PHE A 190 2.25 -5.28 3.96
C PHE A 190 1.88 -4.00 3.22
N VAL A 191 2.59 -3.72 2.14
CA VAL A 191 2.25 -2.64 1.22
C VAL A 191 2.21 -3.20 -0.19
N THR A 192 1.09 -3.02 -0.88
CA THR A 192 0.99 -3.37 -2.30
C THR A 192 0.90 -2.11 -3.13
N GLN A 193 1.72 -2.01 -4.18
CA GLN A 193 1.70 -0.83 -5.05
C GLN A 193 1.76 -1.20 -6.52
N SER A 194 1.01 -0.45 -7.34
CA SER A 194 0.98 -0.58 -8.78
C SER A 194 2.04 0.34 -9.35
N VAL A 195 3.22 -0.20 -9.63
CA VAL A 195 4.33 0.58 -10.20
C VAL A 195 3.90 1.28 -11.49
N HIS A 196 3.06 0.64 -12.29
CA HIS A 196 2.54 1.20 -13.54
C HIS A 196 1.52 2.34 -13.42
N LYS A 197 1.04 2.66 -12.21
CA LYS A 197 0.03 3.74 -12.05
C LYS A 197 0.69 5.10 -11.96
N GLN A 198 1.52 5.31 -10.94
CA GLN A 198 2.17 6.60 -10.67
C GLN A 198 3.67 6.46 -10.39
N GLN A 199 4.29 5.34 -10.74
CA GLN A 199 5.74 5.16 -10.74
C GLN A 199 6.20 4.74 -12.15
N ALA A 200 7.42 4.24 -12.29
CA ALA A 200 8.04 3.97 -13.58
C ALA A 200 7.98 2.48 -13.95
N GLY A 201 6.86 2.01 -14.52
CA GLY A 201 6.74 0.62 -14.96
C GLY A 201 5.68 0.37 -16.03
N PHE A 202 5.82 -0.74 -16.76
CA PHE A 202 4.81 -1.18 -17.73
C PHE A 202 3.52 -1.63 -17.05
N SER A 203 2.38 -1.47 -17.71
CA SER A 203 1.11 -2.05 -17.27
C SER A 203 1.27 -3.49 -16.76
N GLN A 204 0.56 -3.84 -15.69
CA GLN A 204 0.69 -5.09 -14.93
C GLN A 204 1.91 -5.20 -13.99
N THR A 205 2.89 -4.29 -14.04
CA THR A 205 3.97 -4.29 -13.04
C THR A 205 3.47 -3.80 -11.67
N SER A 206 3.77 -4.55 -10.62
CA SER A 206 3.44 -4.21 -9.25
C SER A 206 4.41 -4.87 -8.28
N GLN A 207 4.36 -4.48 -7.02
CA GLN A 207 5.23 -5.03 -5.99
C GLN A 207 4.50 -5.17 -4.66
N ILE A 208 4.94 -6.16 -3.87
CA ILE A 208 4.54 -6.37 -2.48
C ILE A 208 5.77 -6.06 -1.63
N HIS A 209 5.65 -5.13 -0.69
CA HIS A 209 6.62 -4.93 0.38
C HIS A 209 6.12 -5.59 1.64
N LYS A 210 7.03 -6.30 2.30
CA LYS A 210 6.82 -6.97 3.57
C LYS A 210 7.74 -6.35 4.61
N LYS A 211 7.18 -5.80 5.68
CA LYS A 211 7.88 -5.21 6.81
C LYS A 211 7.29 -5.75 8.09
N ASP A 212 7.84 -6.84 8.59
CA ASP A 212 7.31 -7.60 9.72
C ASP A 212 8.40 -8.36 10.51
N ASN A 213 9.67 -8.01 10.32
CA ASN A 213 10.76 -8.59 11.10
C ASN A 213 10.64 -8.30 12.59
N HIS A 214 10.00 -7.19 12.99
CA HIS A 214 9.76 -6.82 14.39
C HIS A 214 8.85 -7.81 15.14
N ILE A 215 8.06 -8.62 14.42
CA ILE A 215 7.23 -9.69 15.01
C ILE A 215 7.77 -11.10 14.72
N ARG A 216 9.00 -11.22 14.22
CA ARG A 216 9.64 -12.52 13.94
C ARG A 216 9.74 -13.35 15.21
N GLY A 217 9.37 -14.63 15.12
CA GLY A 217 9.37 -15.57 16.24
C GLY A 217 8.03 -15.67 16.96
N GLN A 218 7.11 -14.73 16.73
CA GLN A 218 5.75 -14.82 17.25
C GLN A 218 4.89 -15.77 16.39
N ALA A 219 3.88 -16.40 17.00
CA ALA A 219 2.99 -17.32 16.31
C ALA A 219 2.25 -16.67 15.12
N ARG A 220 1.97 -15.37 15.21
CA ARG A 220 1.30 -14.60 14.16
C ARG A 220 2.14 -14.34 12.91
N PHE A 221 3.48 -14.43 13.00
CA PHE A 221 4.40 -14.12 11.90
C PHE A 221 4.15 -14.97 10.64
N CYS A 222 4.17 -14.32 9.48
CA CYS A 222 4.05 -14.95 8.17
C CYS A 222 5.45 -15.20 7.59
N PRO A 223 5.98 -16.43 7.64
CA PRO A 223 7.30 -16.72 7.09
C PRO A 223 7.30 -16.62 5.56
N HIS A 224 8.48 -16.35 4.98
CA HIS A 224 8.67 -16.32 3.52
C HIS A 224 8.09 -17.54 2.81
N LYS A 225 8.25 -18.75 3.37
CA LYS A 225 7.71 -19.99 2.80
C LYS A 225 6.18 -19.93 2.60
N ARG A 226 5.44 -19.39 3.59
CA ARG A 226 3.97 -19.25 3.51
C ARG A 226 3.58 -18.23 2.46
N LEU A 227 4.22 -17.06 2.48
CA LEU A 227 3.94 -16.01 1.50
C LEU A 227 4.32 -16.44 0.07
N ASN A 228 5.45 -17.13 -0.11
CA ASN A 228 5.85 -17.61 -1.43
C ASN A 228 4.92 -18.70 -1.97
N ASN A 229 4.38 -19.55 -1.09
CA ASN A 229 3.37 -20.51 -1.51
C ASN A 229 2.12 -19.82 -2.09
N ALA A 230 1.65 -18.74 -1.45
CA ALA A 230 0.57 -17.92 -2.00
C ALA A 230 1.00 -17.16 -3.27
N PHE A 231 2.25 -16.69 -3.34
CA PHE A 231 2.80 -16.04 -4.54
C PHE A 231 2.74 -16.96 -5.76
N MET A 232 3.16 -18.22 -5.60
CA MET A 232 3.17 -19.23 -6.66
C MET A 232 1.77 -19.53 -7.22
N LEU A 233 0.71 -19.40 -6.42
CA LEU A 233 -0.67 -19.59 -6.88
C LEU A 233 -1.11 -18.53 -7.91
N HIS A 234 -0.57 -17.32 -7.81
CA HIS A 234 -0.98 -16.17 -8.64
C HIS A 234 0.06 -15.78 -9.69
N ALA A 235 1.29 -16.29 -9.57
CA ALA A 235 2.37 -16.06 -10.52
C ALA A 235 2.22 -16.95 -11.76
N SER A 236 2.64 -16.43 -12.92
CA SER A 236 2.82 -17.26 -14.12
C SER A 236 4.08 -18.09 -13.97
N THR A 237 4.04 -19.37 -14.35
CA THR A 237 5.23 -20.23 -14.44
C THR A 237 6.20 -19.79 -15.55
N SER A 238 5.77 -18.89 -16.43
CA SER A 238 6.56 -18.26 -17.49
C SER A 238 6.42 -16.73 -17.41
N PRO A 239 7.10 -16.08 -16.46
CA PRO A 239 7.03 -14.62 -16.28
C PRO A 239 7.65 -13.87 -17.47
N PHE A 240 7.11 -12.70 -17.81
CA PHE A 240 7.66 -11.87 -18.88
C PHE A 240 8.80 -10.98 -18.35
N TYR A 241 10.04 -11.37 -18.67
CA TYR A 241 11.28 -10.78 -18.12
C TYR A 241 11.37 -9.25 -18.29
N PRO A 242 10.94 -8.62 -19.41
CA PRO A 242 10.91 -7.17 -19.52
C PRO A 242 10.02 -6.46 -18.49
N LEU A 243 8.90 -7.06 -18.04
CA LEU A 243 8.11 -6.50 -16.93
C LEU A 243 8.90 -6.55 -15.62
N PHE A 244 9.64 -7.63 -15.40
CA PHE A 244 10.49 -7.77 -14.22
C PHE A 244 11.63 -6.74 -14.23
N ALA A 245 12.30 -6.56 -15.37
CA ALA A 245 13.35 -5.57 -15.54
C ALA A 245 12.82 -4.13 -15.33
N ALA A 246 11.58 -3.83 -15.74
CA ALA A 246 10.96 -2.52 -15.47
C ALA A 246 10.82 -2.24 -13.96
N LEU A 247 10.49 -3.26 -13.15
CA LEU A 247 10.44 -3.13 -11.70
C LEU A 247 11.82 -2.89 -11.06
N ASP A 248 12.86 -3.51 -11.60
CA ASP A 248 14.24 -3.30 -11.16
C ASP A 248 14.73 -1.87 -11.48
N VAL A 249 14.50 -1.41 -12.72
CA VAL A 249 14.81 -0.04 -13.13
C VAL A 249 13.98 0.98 -12.33
N ASN A 250 12.71 0.69 -12.03
CA ASN A 250 11.90 1.53 -11.15
C ASN A 250 12.56 1.76 -9.79
N ALA A 251 13.05 0.69 -9.15
CA ALA A 251 13.74 0.82 -7.87
C ALA A 251 15.00 1.70 -8.00
N LYS A 252 15.73 1.57 -9.12
CA LYS A 252 16.92 2.40 -9.37
C LYS A 252 16.59 3.87 -9.60
N ILE A 253 15.50 4.18 -10.30
CA ILE A 253 15.02 5.56 -10.53
C ILE A 253 14.73 6.27 -9.20
N HIS A 254 14.16 5.54 -8.23
CA HIS A 254 13.77 6.09 -6.93
C HIS A 254 14.91 6.09 -5.90
N GLU A 255 16.05 5.47 -6.20
CA GLU A 255 17.17 5.39 -5.26
C GLU A 255 17.83 6.78 -5.07
N GLY A 256 18.07 7.13 -3.81
CA GLY A 256 18.92 8.25 -3.43
C GLY A 256 18.34 9.63 -3.76
N GLU A 257 19.22 10.62 -3.82
CA GLU A 257 18.82 12.02 -3.93
C GLU A 257 18.26 12.39 -5.31
N SER A 258 18.75 11.75 -6.37
CA SER A 258 18.22 11.94 -7.72
C SER A 258 16.74 11.55 -7.81
N GLY A 259 16.35 10.43 -7.21
CA GLY A 259 14.94 10.01 -7.17
C GLY A 259 14.05 10.99 -6.41
N ARG A 260 14.52 11.49 -5.25
CA ARG A 260 13.80 12.52 -4.47
C ARG A 260 13.68 13.83 -5.24
N ARG A 261 14.72 14.22 -5.96
CA ARG A 261 14.73 15.44 -6.77
C ARG A 261 13.70 15.38 -7.91
N LEU A 262 13.57 14.24 -8.59
CA LEU A 262 12.54 14.06 -9.63
C LEU A 262 11.13 14.30 -9.08
N TRP A 263 10.86 13.81 -7.86
CA TRP A 263 9.57 14.05 -7.20
C TRP A 263 9.40 15.51 -6.75
N ALA A 264 10.45 16.16 -6.24
CA ALA A 264 10.42 17.57 -5.88
C ALA A 264 10.10 18.47 -7.09
N GLU A 265 10.75 18.23 -8.23
CA GLU A 265 10.49 18.96 -9.49
C GLU A 265 9.04 18.70 -9.99
N CYS A 266 8.55 17.46 -9.87
CA CYS A 266 7.17 17.10 -10.20
C CYS A 266 6.14 17.85 -9.31
N VAL A 267 6.39 17.95 -8.01
CA VAL A 267 5.55 18.69 -7.06
C VAL A 267 5.53 20.18 -7.41
N GLU A 268 6.69 20.78 -7.67
CA GLU A 268 6.82 22.19 -8.06
C GLU A 268 6.01 22.47 -9.33
N LEU A 269 6.18 21.64 -10.37
CA LEU A 269 5.41 21.75 -11.61
C LEU A 269 3.90 21.61 -11.37
N GLY A 270 3.49 20.69 -10.49
CA GLY A 270 2.10 20.51 -10.10
C GLY A 270 1.51 21.75 -9.41
N ILE A 271 2.28 22.39 -8.54
CA ILE A 271 1.89 23.64 -7.86
C ILE A 271 1.76 24.77 -8.88
N GLU A 272 2.77 25.01 -9.72
CA GLU A 272 2.75 26.08 -10.72
C GLU A 272 1.60 25.89 -11.74
N SER A 273 1.31 24.64 -12.11
CA SER A 273 0.15 24.32 -12.96
C SER A 273 -1.17 24.70 -12.30
N ARG A 274 -1.34 24.42 -10.99
CA ARG A 274 -2.54 24.82 -10.23
C ARG A 274 -2.67 26.34 -10.17
N LYS A 275 -1.57 27.06 -9.94
CA LYS A 275 -1.56 28.55 -9.95
C LYS A 275 -1.98 29.09 -11.32
N ALA A 276 -1.46 28.52 -12.40
CA ALA A 276 -1.82 28.91 -13.76
C ALA A 276 -3.31 28.66 -14.07
N ILE A 277 -3.86 27.52 -13.64
CA ILE A 277 -5.30 27.22 -13.75
C ILE A 277 -6.13 28.27 -13.00
N LEU A 278 -5.76 28.60 -11.75
CA LEU A 278 -6.50 29.61 -10.97
C LEU A 278 -6.47 31.00 -11.61
N ALA A 279 -5.34 31.38 -12.21
CA ALA A 279 -5.18 32.68 -12.85
C ALA A 279 -5.94 32.80 -14.19
N ARG A 280 -6.10 31.69 -14.92
CA ARG A 280 -6.56 31.71 -16.33
C ARG A 280 -7.91 31.04 -16.56
N CYS A 281 -8.31 30.09 -15.72
CA CYS A 281 -9.53 29.31 -15.89
C CYS A 281 -10.64 29.83 -14.97
N LYS A 282 -11.84 30.05 -15.53
CA LYS A 282 -13.03 30.47 -14.77
C LYS A 282 -13.91 29.29 -14.34
N LEU A 283 -13.93 28.23 -15.14
CA LEU A 283 -14.84 27.08 -14.99
C LEU A 283 -14.21 25.87 -14.31
N PHE A 284 -12.89 25.71 -14.41
CA PHE A 284 -12.15 24.61 -13.80
C PHE A 284 -11.29 25.15 -12.66
N ARG A 285 -11.39 24.53 -11.48
CA ARG A 285 -10.59 24.89 -10.32
C ARG A 285 -9.92 23.64 -9.74
N PRO A 286 -8.65 23.74 -9.31
CA PRO A 286 -8.02 22.67 -8.57
C PRO A 286 -8.72 22.50 -7.21
N PHE A 287 -8.89 21.26 -6.76
CA PHE A 287 -9.45 20.96 -5.46
C PHE A 287 -8.36 21.16 -4.38
N ILE A 288 -8.30 22.37 -3.83
CA ILE A 288 -7.35 22.81 -2.79
C ILE A 288 -8.04 23.75 -1.78
N PRO A 289 -7.48 23.97 -0.59
CA PRO A 289 -8.03 24.90 0.41
C PRO A 289 -8.22 26.34 -0.13
N PRO A 290 -9.36 27.01 0.16
CA PRO A 290 -9.68 28.35 -0.37
C PRO A 290 -8.70 29.45 0.04
N LEU A 291 -8.10 29.36 1.24
CA LEU A 291 -7.18 30.37 1.77
C LEU A 291 -5.93 30.55 0.89
N LEU A 292 -5.54 29.49 0.17
CA LEU A 292 -4.43 29.53 -0.79
C LEU A 292 -4.78 30.24 -2.10
N MET A 293 -6.07 30.43 -2.40
CA MET A 293 -6.53 31.07 -3.65
C MET A 293 -6.44 32.60 -3.59
N ALA A 294 -6.42 33.21 -2.39
CA ALA A 294 -6.35 34.66 -2.21
C ALA A 294 -4.92 35.22 -2.26
N ASN A 295 -3.90 34.41 -1.92
CA ASN A 295 -2.51 34.85 -1.79
C ASN A 295 -1.61 34.52 -2.99
N CYS A 296 -2.16 33.98 -4.09
CA CYS A 296 -1.37 33.52 -5.23
C CYS A 296 -0.59 34.64 -5.98
N GLY A 297 -0.71 35.91 -5.57
CA GLY A 297 0.09 37.03 -6.07
C GLY A 297 1.37 37.34 -5.27
N ARG A 298 1.56 36.80 -4.06
CA ARG A 298 2.74 37.03 -3.21
C ARG A 298 2.95 35.81 -2.30
N ILE A 299 4.19 35.31 -2.20
CA ILE A 299 4.64 34.14 -1.40
C ILE A 299 4.47 32.85 -2.22
N ILE A 300 5.53 32.11 -2.59
CA ILE A 300 6.48 31.38 -1.75
C ILE A 300 7.86 31.37 -2.45
N ARG A 301 8.90 31.92 -1.81
CA ARG A 301 10.32 31.72 -2.19
C ARG A 301 11.16 31.08 -1.08
N HIS A 302 10.58 30.76 0.07
CA HIS A 302 11.32 30.16 1.18
C HIS A 302 10.43 29.15 1.89
N GLN A 303 10.48 27.91 1.41
CA GLN A 303 10.36 26.64 2.13
C GLN A 303 10.30 25.54 1.07
N CYS A 304 11.45 25.33 0.41
CA CYS A 304 11.82 24.07 -0.22
C CYS A 304 12.83 23.39 0.71
#